data_AF-A0ABD7S713-F1
#
_entry.id   AF-A0ABD7S713-F1
#
_cell.length_a   1.000
_cell.length_b   1.000
_cell.length_c   1.000
_cell.angle_alpha   90.00
_cell.angle_beta   90.00
_cell.angle_gamma   90.00
#
_symmetry.space_group_name_H-M   'P 1'
#
loop_
_entity.id
_entity.type
_entity.pdbx_description
1 polymer ?
#
loop_
_entity_poly.entity_id
_entity_poly.type
_entity_poly.pdbx_seq_one_letter_code
_entity_poly.pdbx_strand_id
1 'polypeptide(L)'
;MYLSDMEMRSKRGDATAACHVAVIYEKCLLLLRQYDDVVAMIESKNQGAAGYFEALRSRSDYCAGISINSNDAIDKWKDAAQKGNLNAIRGYISGSAFLGISDAAEYRTAFQAYSQSAEGFAWKLADQGDVNAVLALAHAYESGPTPAGPKLSQVVKKDPTKSLAIFYYLEDAPSRTPIHSIAEERVRGLALTSIKAMESSLSAASIRSSAIMASDLQRRWTKPLNYEKLFMSTLEDGTLSSAQAEDCDDQENRH
;
A
#
# COMPACT_ATOMS: atom_id res chain seq x y z
N MET A 1 -23.59 -0.90 -8.75
CA MET A 1 -23.15 0.06 -9.78
C MET A 1 -22.30 -0.71 -10.78
N TYR A 2 -22.54 -0.57 -12.09
CA TYR A 2 -21.84 -1.35 -13.11
C TYR A 2 -20.42 -0.79 -13.34
N LEU A 3 -19.46 -1.66 -13.69
CA LEU A 3 -18.08 -1.26 -13.97
C LEU A 3 -18.01 -0.17 -15.06
N SER A 4 -18.81 -0.31 -16.12
CA SER A 4 -18.91 0.66 -17.21
C SER A 4 -19.26 2.08 -16.73
N ASP A 5 -20.14 2.20 -15.74
CA ASP A 5 -20.52 3.50 -15.16
C ASP A 5 -19.35 4.09 -14.37
N MET A 6 -18.65 3.25 -13.59
CA MET A 6 -17.47 3.69 -12.83
C MET A 6 -16.32 4.10 -13.74
N GLU A 7 -16.08 3.38 -14.83
CA GLU A 7 -15.08 3.74 -15.83
C GLU A 7 -15.41 5.07 -16.50
N MET A 8 -16.69 5.32 -16.81
CA MET A 8 -17.13 6.60 -17.36
C MET A 8 -16.92 7.74 -16.37
N ARG A 9 -17.26 7.54 -15.09
CA ARG A 9 -17.03 8.53 -14.03
C ARG A 9 -15.53 8.78 -13.81
N SER A 10 -14.73 7.72 -13.78
CA SER A 10 -13.27 7.81 -13.69
C SER A 10 -12.69 8.64 -14.84
N LYS A 11 -13.12 8.40 -16.08
CA LYS A 11 -12.72 9.20 -17.26
C LYS A 11 -13.10 10.68 -17.14
N ARG A 12 -14.14 11.01 -16.37
CA ARG A 12 -14.58 12.39 -16.07
C ARG A 12 -13.86 13.02 -14.88
N GLY A 13 -12.90 12.33 -14.26
CA GLY A 13 -12.10 12.84 -13.15
C GLY A 13 -12.60 12.46 -11.76
N ASP A 14 -13.61 11.60 -11.64
CA ASP A 14 -14.11 11.11 -10.35
C ASP A 14 -13.08 10.19 -9.67
N ALA A 15 -12.42 10.70 -8.64
CA ALA A 15 -11.35 10.01 -7.93
C ALA A 15 -11.84 8.74 -7.21
N THR A 16 -13.04 8.78 -6.64
CA THR A 16 -13.66 7.63 -5.98
C THR A 16 -13.98 6.55 -7.00
N ALA A 17 -14.60 6.89 -8.12
CA ALA A 17 -14.86 5.93 -9.19
C ALA A 17 -13.56 5.35 -9.76
N ALA A 18 -12.52 6.17 -9.91
CA ALA A 18 -11.20 5.68 -10.34
C ALA A 18 -10.62 4.66 -9.35
N CYS A 19 -10.72 4.90 -8.05
CA CYS A 19 -10.29 3.94 -7.02
C CYS A 19 -11.09 2.64 -7.10
N HIS A 20 -12.43 2.71 -7.21
CA HIS A 20 -13.26 1.51 -7.35
C HIS A 20 -12.88 0.66 -8.57
N VAL A 21 -12.61 1.32 -9.71
CA VAL A 21 -12.13 0.63 -10.93
C VAL A 21 -10.79 -0.06 -10.66
N ALA A 22 -9.85 0.61 -10.00
CA ALA A 22 -8.54 0.04 -9.66
C ALA A 22 -8.67 -1.21 -8.78
N VAL A 23 -9.51 -1.16 -7.75
CA VAL A 23 -9.80 -2.31 -6.88
C VAL A 23 -10.41 -3.48 -7.66
N ILE A 24 -11.36 -3.21 -8.57
CA ILE A 24 -11.98 -4.26 -9.39
C ILE A 24 -10.93 -4.93 -10.29
N TYR A 25 -10.06 -4.15 -10.92
CA TYR A 25 -9.03 -4.67 -11.82
C TYR A 25 -8.01 -5.54 -11.04
N GLU A 26 -7.53 -5.06 -9.88
CA GLU A 26 -6.64 -5.82 -9.01
C GLU A 26 -7.28 -7.15 -8.57
N LYS A 27 -8.52 -7.12 -8.07
CA LYS A 27 -9.24 -8.32 -7.64
C LYS A 27 -9.45 -9.30 -8.77
N CYS A 28 -9.73 -8.82 -9.97
CA CYS A 28 -9.89 -9.69 -11.13
C CYS A 28 -8.58 -10.33 -11.58
N LEU A 29 -7.45 -9.61 -11.55
CA LEU A 29 -6.14 -10.21 -11.83
C LEU A 29 -5.77 -11.29 -10.80
N LEU A 30 -5.98 -11.00 -9.52
CA LEU A 30 -5.77 -11.98 -8.44
C LEU A 30 -6.63 -13.23 -8.63
N LEU A 31 -7.90 -13.04 -8.95
CA LEU A 31 -8.84 -14.14 -9.12
C LEU A 31 -8.54 -15.00 -10.34
N LEU A 32 -8.23 -14.37 -11.49
CA LEU A 32 -7.87 -15.10 -12.71
C LEU A 32 -6.61 -15.95 -12.48
N ARG A 33 -5.60 -15.40 -11.80
CA ARG A 33 -4.42 -16.18 -11.41
C ARG A 33 -4.75 -17.32 -10.45
N GLN A 34 -5.55 -17.07 -9.41
CA GLN A 34 -5.98 -18.13 -8.49
C GLN A 34 -6.74 -19.24 -9.21
N TYR A 35 -7.55 -18.87 -10.21
CA TYR A 35 -8.25 -19.84 -11.05
C TYR A 35 -7.27 -20.68 -11.86
N ASP A 36 -6.31 -20.06 -12.55
CA ASP A 36 -5.29 -20.77 -13.33
C ASP A 36 -4.44 -21.71 -12.46
N ASP A 37 -4.03 -21.25 -11.27
CA ASP A 37 -3.28 -22.06 -10.29
C ASP A 37 -4.08 -23.31 -9.84
N VAL A 38 -5.39 -23.15 -9.62
CA VAL A 38 -6.28 -24.25 -9.25
C VAL A 38 -6.53 -25.20 -10.42
N VAL A 39 -6.68 -24.69 -11.65
CA VAL A 39 -6.78 -25.52 -12.87
C VAL A 39 -5.52 -26.39 -13.00
N ALA A 40 -4.34 -25.77 -12.94
CA ALA A 40 -3.07 -26.50 -13.02
C ALA A 40 -2.92 -27.54 -11.88
N MET A 41 -3.42 -27.24 -10.68
CA MET A 41 -3.45 -28.19 -9.57
C MET A 41 -4.39 -29.37 -9.83
N ILE A 42 -5.59 -29.13 -10.36
CA ILE A 42 -6.55 -30.18 -10.71
C ILE A 42 -6.00 -31.08 -11.83
N GLU A 43 -5.39 -30.49 -12.86
CA GLU A 43 -4.76 -31.22 -13.97
C GLU A 43 -3.59 -32.08 -13.50
N SER A 44 -2.86 -31.65 -12.46
CA SER A 44 -1.68 -32.35 -11.95
C SER A 44 -1.95 -33.33 -10.81
N LYS A 45 -3.02 -33.17 -10.02
CA LYS A 45 -3.34 -34.06 -8.88
C LYS A 45 -4.84 -34.33 -8.79
N ASN A 46 -5.19 -35.57 -9.14
CA ASN A 46 -6.56 -36.06 -9.16
C ASN A 46 -7.20 -36.06 -7.74
N GLN A 47 -8.22 -35.21 -7.57
CA GLN A 47 -9.24 -35.12 -6.50
C GLN A 47 -9.05 -34.08 -5.37
N GLY A 48 -10.12 -33.30 -5.12
CA GLY A 48 -10.35 -32.55 -3.88
C GLY A 48 -10.97 -31.14 -3.97
N ALA A 49 -11.21 -30.57 -5.16
CA ALA A 49 -11.51 -29.14 -5.29
C ALA A 49 -12.84 -28.75 -5.97
N ALA A 50 -13.72 -29.70 -6.33
CA ALA A 50 -14.86 -29.42 -7.24
C ALA A 50 -15.78 -28.26 -6.79
N GLY A 51 -16.18 -28.19 -5.51
CA GLY A 51 -17.04 -27.12 -5.00
C GLY A 51 -16.32 -25.76 -4.88
N TYR A 52 -15.05 -25.77 -4.49
CA TYR A 52 -14.21 -24.55 -4.44
C TYR A 52 -13.95 -24.02 -5.86
N PHE A 53 -13.71 -24.91 -6.81
CA PHE A 53 -13.51 -24.61 -8.22
C PHE A 53 -14.76 -24.00 -8.87
N GLU A 54 -15.96 -24.53 -8.60
CA GLU A 54 -17.21 -23.99 -9.15
C GLU A 54 -17.50 -22.56 -8.64
N ALA A 55 -17.25 -22.31 -7.36
CA ALA A 55 -17.36 -20.96 -6.79
C ALA A 55 -16.35 -19.98 -7.39
N LEU A 56 -15.10 -20.42 -7.63
CA LEU A 56 -14.09 -19.62 -8.32
C LEU A 56 -14.47 -19.35 -9.78
N ARG A 57 -15.02 -20.35 -10.49
CA ARG A 57 -15.38 -20.26 -11.90
C ARG A 57 -16.40 -19.16 -12.20
N SER A 58 -17.49 -19.11 -11.43
CA SER A 58 -18.53 -18.09 -11.64
C SER A 58 -17.99 -16.66 -11.49
N ARG A 59 -17.02 -16.46 -10.57
CA ARG A 59 -16.38 -15.17 -10.36
C ARG A 59 -15.31 -14.89 -11.42
N SER A 60 -14.59 -15.90 -11.89
CA SER A 60 -13.58 -15.75 -12.94
C SER A 60 -14.22 -15.45 -14.30
N ASP A 61 -15.41 -15.99 -14.59
CA ASP A 61 -16.18 -15.69 -15.82
C ASP A 61 -16.52 -14.19 -15.93
N TYR A 62 -16.89 -13.54 -14.81
CA TYR A 62 -17.08 -12.09 -14.76
C TYR A 62 -15.79 -11.35 -15.12
N CYS A 63 -14.66 -11.74 -14.52
CA CYS A 63 -13.36 -11.10 -14.74
C CYS A 63 -12.80 -11.34 -16.15
N ALA A 64 -13.01 -12.52 -16.73
CA ALA A 64 -12.63 -12.85 -18.10
C ALA A 64 -13.32 -11.93 -19.13
N GLY A 65 -14.54 -11.46 -18.82
CA GLY A 65 -15.29 -10.51 -19.66
C GLY A 65 -14.75 -9.07 -19.66
N ILE A 66 -13.83 -8.69 -18.75
CA ILE A 66 -13.37 -7.30 -18.58
C ILE A 66 -12.14 -6.97 -19.43
N SER A 67 -11.45 -7.99 -20.00
CA SER A 67 -10.23 -7.80 -20.82
C SER A 67 -9.19 -6.89 -20.16
N ILE A 68 -8.69 -7.31 -18.99
CA ILE A 68 -7.66 -6.60 -18.23
C ILE A 68 -6.29 -7.26 -18.39
N ASN A 69 -5.23 -6.46 -18.41
CA ASN A 69 -3.85 -6.91 -18.28
C ASN A 69 -3.15 -6.32 -17.03
N SER A 70 -1.97 -6.85 -16.72
CA SER A 70 -1.14 -6.46 -15.57
C SER A 70 -0.85 -4.96 -15.49
N ASN A 71 -0.64 -4.27 -16.62
CA ASN A 71 -0.39 -2.82 -16.63
C ASN A 71 -1.66 -2.01 -16.37
N ASP A 72 -2.83 -2.51 -16.80
CA ASP A 72 -4.08 -1.78 -16.62
C ASP A 72 -4.39 -1.55 -15.14
N ALA A 73 -4.26 -2.57 -14.29
CA ALA A 73 -4.49 -2.41 -12.85
C ALA A 73 -3.55 -1.38 -12.22
N ILE A 74 -2.27 -1.40 -12.60
CA ILE A 74 -1.28 -0.43 -12.10
C ILE A 74 -1.62 0.99 -12.54
N ASP A 75 -2.00 1.16 -13.80
CA ASP A 75 -2.39 2.45 -14.35
C ASP A 75 -3.67 2.99 -13.70
N LYS A 76 -4.66 2.13 -13.37
CA LYS A 76 -5.86 2.55 -12.64
C LYS A 76 -5.55 3.01 -11.22
N TRP A 77 -4.68 2.32 -10.49
CA TRP A 77 -4.24 2.76 -9.17
C TRP A 77 -3.51 4.10 -9.23
N LYS A 78 -2.60 4.25 -10.20
CA LYS A 78 -1.87 5.51 -10.42
C LYS A 78 -2.82 6.65 -10.77
N ASP A 79 -3.75 6.43 -11.68
CA ASP A 79 -4.75 7.42 -12.12
C ASP A 79 -5.64 7.87 -10.96
N ALA A 80 -6.13 6.93 -10.14
CA ALA A 80 -6.91 7.23 -8.95
C ALA A 80 -6.09 8.02 -7.89
N ALA A 81 -4.81 7.67 -7.71
CA ALA A 81 -3.90 8.39 -6.83
C ALA A 81 -3.62 9.82 -7.33
N GLN A 82 -3.45 10.01 -8.64
CA GLN A 82 -3.29 11.32 -9.28
C GLN A 82 -4.52 12.21 -9.11
N LYS A 83 -5.71 11.62 -9.12
CA LYS A 83 -6.98 12.30 -8.85
C LYS A 83 -7.21 12.61 -7.37
N GLY A 84 -6.32 12.16 -6.49
CA GLY A 84 -6.29 12.55 -5.09
C GLY A 84 -7.15 11.69 -4.15
N ASN A 85 -7.62 10.52 -4.59
CA ASN A 85 -8.26 9.58 -3.66
C ASN A 85 -7.21 9.03 -2.68
N LEU A 86 -7.43 9.17 -1.38
CA LEU A 86 -6.41 8.84 -0.38
C LEU A 86 -6.14 7.34 -0.32
N ASN A 87 -7.18 6.51 -0.44
CA ASN A 87 -7.05 5.06 -0.45
C ASN A 87 -6.37 4.55 -1.73
N ALA A 88 -6.62 5.21 -2.86
CA ALA A 88 -5.85 5.00 -4.08
C ALA A 88 -4.35 5.27 -3.89
N ILE A 89 -4.00 6.37 -3.21
CA ILE A 89 -2.62 6.67 -2.89
C ILE A 89 -2.03 5.57 -1.99
N ARG A 90 -2.73 5.16 -0.93
CA ARG A 90 -2.30 4.10 -0.01
C ARG A 90 -2.02 2.78 -0.75
N GLY A 91 -2.95 2.33 -1.60
CA GLY A 91 -2.79 1.11 -2.41
C GLY A 91 -1.71 1.21 -3.48
N TYR A 92 -1.48 2.41 -4.03
CA TYR A 92 -0.37 2.63 -4.93
C TYR A 92 0.96 2.52 -4.19
N ILE A 93 1.19 3.30 -3.12
CA ILE A 93 2.49 3.33 -2.41
C ILE A 93 2.86 2.00 -1.77
N SER A 94 1.88 1.21 -1.33
CA SER A 94 2.12 -0.11 -0.76
C SER A 94 2.53 -1.15 -1.81
N GLY A 95 2.11 -0.95 -3.05
CA GLY A 95 2.28 -1.89 -4.14
C GLY A 95 1.14 -2.87 -4.34
N SER A 96 -0.07 -2.60 -3.80
CA SER A 96 -1.27 -3.41 -4.07
C SER A 96 -1.53 -3.55 -5.58
N ALA A 97 -1.23 -2.49 -6.33
CA ALA A 97 -1.25 -2.45 -7.78
C ALA A 97 -0.47 -3.59 -8.48
N PHE A 98 0.51 -4.21 -7.81
CA PHE A 98 1.34 -5.27 -8.36
C PHE A 98 0.89 -6.67 -7.91
N LEU A 99 -0.12 -6.78 -7.04
CA LEU A 99 -0.66 -8.05 -6.57
C LEU A 99 -1.26 -8.84 -7.74
N GLY A 100 -1.09 -10.15 -7.71
CA GLY A 100 -1.55 -11.04 -8.78
C GLY A 100 -0.60 -11.15 -9.97
N ILE A 101 0.37 -10.25 -10.15
CA ILE A 101 1.32 -10.32 -11.27
C ILE A 101 2.54 -11.17 -10.88
N SER A 102 2.75 -12.30 -11.56
CA SER A 102 3.86 -13.23 -11.27
C SER A 102 5.14 -12.87 -12.02
N ASP A 103 5.03 -12.38 -13.26
CA ASP A 103 6.19 -12.07 -14.09
C ASP A 103 6.55 -10.58 -14.03
N ALA A 104 7.75 -10.29 -13.52
CA ALA A 104 8.31 -8.94 -13.48
C ALA A 104 8.54 -8.31 -14.86
N ALA A 105 8.63 -9.12 -15.91
CA ALA A 105 8.76 -8.63 -17.27
C ALA A 105 7.49 -7.92 -17.77
N GLU A 106 6.31 -8.33 -17.30
CA GLU A 106 5.01 -7.80 -17.72
C GLU A 106 4.78 -6.35 -17.27
N TYR A 107 5.30 -6.00 -16.08
CA TYR A 107 5.05 -4.71 -15.45
C TYR A 107 6.27 -3.79 -15.41
N ARG A 108 7.35 -4.11 -16.14
CA ARG A 108 8.61 -3.33 -16.11
C ARG A 108 8.41 -1.84 -16.38
N THR A 109 7.61 -1.51 -17.40
CA THR A 109 7.32 -0.11 -17.76
C THR A 109 6.51 0.59 -16.68
N ALA A 110 5.47 -0.06 -16.17
CA ALA A 110 4.65 0.46 -15.08
C ALA A 110 5.47 0.63 -13.78
N PHE A 111 6.43 -0.25 -13.53
CA PHE A 111 7.34 -0.15 -12.39
C PHE A 111 8.33 1.02 -12.51
N GLN A 112 8.78 1.35 -13.71
CA GLN A 112 9.58 2.56 -13.94
C GLN A 112 8.76 3.83 -13.68
N ALA A 113 7.49 3.86 -14.05
CA ALA A 113 6.61 4.99 -13.72
C ALA A 113 6.32 5.07 -12.20
N TYR A 114 6.19 3.91 -11.56
CA TYR A 114 6.04 3.78 -10.12
C TYR A 114 7.24 4.35 -9.36
N SER A 115 8.46 3.98 -9.76
CA SER A 115 9.69 4.46 -9.10
C SER A 115 9.87 5.98 -9.16
N GLN A 116 9.26 6.64 -10.15
CA GLN A 116 9.33 8.10 -10.30
C GLN A 116 8.31 8.87 -9.45
N SER A 117 7.27 8.22 -8.93
CA SER A 117 6.13 8.93 -8.32
C SER A 117 5.72 8.42 -6.94
N ALA A 118 5.94 7.15 -6.62
CA ALA A 118 5.47 6.54 -5.39
C ALA A 118 6.01 7.21 -4.12
N GLU A 119 7.30 7.57 -4.10
CA GLU A 119 7.91 8.29 -2.97
C GLU A 119 7.25 9.66 -2.75
N GLY A 120 7.01 10.41 -3.83
CA GLY A 120 6.34 11.72 -3.76
C GLY A 120 4.91 11.62 -3.23
N PHE A 121 4.16 10.59 -3.64
CA PHE A 121 2.84 10.30 -3.11
C PHE A 121 2.87 9.96 -1.62
N ALA A 122 3.82 9.12 -1.19
CA ALA A 122 3.97 8.75 0.21
C ALA A 122 4.30 9.98 1.08
N TRP A 123 5.19 10.87 0.63
CA TRP A 123 5.48 12.13 1.33
C TRP A 123 4.26 13.05 1.41
N LYS A 124 3.48 13.17 0.33
CA LYS A 124 2.27 13.99 0.29
C LYS A 124 1.22 13.46 1.28
N LEU A 125 1.09 12.14 1.39
CA LEU A 125 0.12 11.52 2.28
C LEU A 125 0.57 11.57 3.75
N ALA A 126 1.86 11.39 4.02
CA ALA A 126 2.47 11.60 5.34
C ALA A 126 2.26 13.03 5.86
N ASP A 127 2.36 14.04 4.98
CA ASP A 127 2.06 15.45 5.29
C ASP A 127 0.61 15.68 5.75
N GLN A 128 -0.29 14.75 5.43
CA GLN A 128 -1.68 14.77 5.84
C GLN A 128 -1.94 14.01 7.16
N GLY A 129 -0.91 13.50 7.83
CA GLY A 129 -1.03 12.74 9.07
C GLY A 129 -1.37 11.26 8.84
N ASP A 130 -1.14 10.73 7.64
CA ASP A 130 -1.40 9.32 7.35
C ASP A 130 -0.31 8.41 7.91
N VAL A 131 -0.66 7.61 8.91
CA VAL A 131 0.31 6.75 9.58
C VAL A 131 0.86 5.64 8.66
N ASN A 132 0.08 5.15 7.70
CA ASN A 132 0.53 4.09 6.79
C ASN A 132 1.61 4.62 5.84
N ALA A 133 1.42 5.84 5.33
CA ALA A 133 2.40 6.50 4.49
C ALA A 133 3.71 6.79 5.25
N VAL A 134 3.60 7.24 6.51
CA VAL A 134 4.76 7.49 7.37
C VAL A 134 5.53 6.20 7.63
N LEU A 135 4.84 5.11 7.99
CA LEU A 135 5.43 3.79 8.19
C LEU A 135 6.07 3.24 6.90
N ALA A 136 5.38 3.36 5.77
CA ALA A 136 5.90 2.93 4.48
C ALA A 136 7.19 3.68 4.11
N LEU A 137 7.28 4.98 4.37
CA LEU A 137 8.50 5.75 4.17
C LEU A 137 9.62 5.28 5.10
N ALA A 138 9.33 5.09 6.39
CA ALA A 138 10.33 4.62 7.36
C ALA A 138 11.01 3.33 6.88
N HIS A 139 10.21 2.30 6.60
CA HIS A 139 10.72 1.02 6.08
C HIS A 139 11.33 1.11 4.69
N ALA A 140 10.86 2.02 3.82
CA ALA A 140 11.43 2.16 2.49
C ALA A 140 12.89 2.64 2.52
N TYR A 141 13.25 3.48 3.50
CA TYR A 141 14.60 4.00 3.67
C TYR A 141 15.54 3.08 4.46
N GLU A 142 15.04 2.07 5.19
CA GLU A 142 15.85 1.11 5.95
C GLU A 142 16.88 0.36 5.08
N SER A 143 18.07 0.11 5.64
CA SER A 143 19.09 -0.75 5.05
C SER A 143 18.87 -2.20 5.48
N GLY A 144 18.35 -3.05 4.57
CA GLY A 144 18.17 -4.48 4.83
C GLY A 144 17.05 -5.09 3.99
N PRO A 145 16.88 -6.43 4.04
CA PRO A 145 15.69 -7.07 3.51
C PRO A 145 14.49 -6.63 4.34
N THR A 146 13.65 -5.75 3.80
CA THR A 146 12.37 -5.42 4.43
C THR A 146 11.47 -6.65 4.30
N PRO A 147 11.04 -7.29 5.39
CA PRO A 147 10.17 -8.47 5.32
C PRO A 147 8.86 -8.05 4.66
N ALA A 148 8.61 -8.55 3.45
CA ALA A 148 7.46 -8.15 2.62
C ALA A 148 7.21 -6.62 2.59
N GLY A 149 8.29 -5.84 2.51
CA GLY A 149 8.17 -4.38 2.51
C GLY A 149 7.31 -3.87 1.36
N PRO A 150 6.64 -2.71 1.50
CA PRO A 150 5.91 -2.10 0.41
C PRO A 150 6.81 -1.99 -0.81
N LYS A 151 6.22 -2.08 -2.01
CA LYS A 151 6.96 -1.97 -3.28
C LYS A 151 7.84 -0.71 -3.33
N LEU A 152 7.50 0.30 -2.52
CA LEU A 152 8.25 1.53 -2.26
C LEU A 152 9.70 1.26 -1.83
N SER A 153 9.93 0.23 -1.01
CA SER A 153 11.28 -0.15 -0.55
C SER A 153 12.21 -0.61 -1.67
N GLN A 154 11.67 -0.99 -2.83
CA GLN A 154 12.44 -1.43 -4.01
C GLN A 154 12.87 -0.25 -4.89
N VAL A 155 12.27 0.93 -4.72
CA VAL A 155 12.49 2.09 -5.60
C VAL A 155 13.12 3.28 -4.89
N VAL A 156 12.98 3.35 -3.57
CA VAL A 156 13.56 4.40 -2.75
C VAL A 156 15.05 4.14 -2.50
N LYS A 157 15.88 5.18 -2.67
CA LYS A 157 17.29 5.13 -2.29
C LYS A 157 17.42 4.99 -0.78
N LYS A 158 18.09 3.94 -0.32
CA LYS A 158 18.28 3.65 1.11
C LYS A 158 19.00 4.78 1.83
N ASP A 159 18.48 5.13 3.00
CA ASP A 159 18.96 6.19 3.87
C ASP A 159 18.57 5.84 5.32
N PRO A 160 19.39 5.04 6.02
CA PRO A 160 19.04 4.60 7.36
C PRO A 160 18.99 5.75 8.39
N THR A 161 19.62 6.89 8.12
CA THR A 161 19.48 8.10 8.96
C THR A 161 18.09 8.70 8.80
N LYS A 162 17.58 8.81 7.57
CA LYS A 162 16.21 9.27 7.33
C LYS A 162 15.16 8.30 7.84
N SER A 163 15.38 7.00 7.67
CA SER A 163 14.52 5.96 8.25
C SER A 163 14.41 6.11 9.77
N LEU A 164 15.54 6.19 10.49
CA LEU A 164 15.54 6.37 11.94
C LEU A 164 14.85 7.67 12.36
N ALA A 165 15.05 8.76 11.61
CA ALA A 165 14.37 10.03 11.86
C ALA A 165 12.83 9.91 11.79
N ILE A 166 12.32 9.15 10.81
CA ILE A 166 10.88 8.92 10.68
C ILE A 166 10.34 8.04 11.82
N PHE A 167 11.11 7.04 12.29
CA PHE A 167 10.71 6.26 13.46
C PHE A 167 10.69 7.09 14.75
N TYR A 168 11.67 7.97 14.97
CA TYR A 168 11.62 8.93 16.09
C TYR A 168 10.39 9.84 15.99
N TYR A 169 10.04 10.30 14.79
CA TYR A 169 8.80 11.05 14.59
C TYR A 169 7.58 10.20 15.00
N LEU A 170 7.48 8.94 14.56
CA LEU A 170 6.37 8.05 14.93
C LEU A 170 6.27 7.79 16.44
N GLU A 171 7.41 7.73 17.14
CA GLU A 171 7.45 7.54 18.60
C GLU A 171 6.92 8.74 19.37
N ASP A 172 7.09 9.97 18.87
CA ASP A 172 6.78 11.22 19.59
C ASP A 172 5.59 12.00 18.98
N ALA A 173 5.08 11.57 17.81
CA ALA A 173 4.03 12.30 17.12
C ALA A 173 2.71 12.33 17.92
N PRO A 174 1.99 13.47 17.91
CA PRO A 174 0.68 13.57 18.54
C PRO A 174 -0.38 12.81 17.74
N SER A 175 -1.29 12.16 18.47
CA SER A 175 -2.40 11.38 17.91
C SER A 175 -3.64 12.25 17.70
N ARG A 176 -4.44 11.92 16.68
CA ARG A 176 -5.70 12.63 16.41
C ARG A 176 -6.73 12.41 17.51
N THR A 177 -6.71 11.25 18.15
CA THR A 177 -7.60 10.88 19.26
C THR A 177 -6.84 10.98 20.59
N PRO A 178 -7.47 11.52 21.66
CA PRO A 178 -6.86 11.61 22.98
C PRO A 178 -6.76 10.26 23.69
N ILE A 179 -7.52 9.26 23.24
CA ILE A 179 -7.44 7.89 23.73
C ILE A 179 -6.55 7.10 22.76
N HIS A 180 -5.49 6.50 23.31
CA HIS A 180 -4.61 5.62 22.54
C HIS A 180 -5.37 4.39 22.06
N SER A 181 -5.37 4.18 20.74
CA SER A 181 -5.95 2.99 20.13
C SER A 181 -4.97 1.81 20.16
N ILE A 182 -5.48 0.58 20.06
CA ILE A 182 -4.63 -0.62 19.89
C ILE A 182 -3.74 -0.49 18.64
N ALA A 183 -4.26 0.13 17.57
CA ALA A 183 -3.52 0.38 16.35
C ALA A 183 -2.32 1.32 16.61
N GLU A 184 -2.54 2.39 17.37
CA GLU A 184 -1.48 3.30 17.77
C GLU A 184 -0.39 2.61 18.61
N GLU A 185 -0.80 1.82 19.61
CA GLU A 185 0.15 1.09 20.46
C GLU A 185 1.03 0.14 19.63
N ARG A 186 0.44 -0.55 18.64
CA ARG A 186 1.17 -1.40 17.70
C ARG A 186 2.18 -0.61 16.87
N VAL A 187 1.78 0.53 16.32
CA VAL A 187 2.67 1.39 15.51
C VAL A 187 3.83 1.91 16.36
N ARG A 188 3.56 2.42 17.57
CA ARG A 188 4.62 2.88 18.47
C ARG A 188 5.54 1.74 18.92
N GLY A 189 4.98 0.55 19.20
CA GLY A 189 5.76 -0.64 19.53
C GLY A 189 6.69 -1.08 18.39
N LEU A 190 6.21 -1.04 17.15
CA LEU A 190 7.02 -1.29 15.95
C LEU A 190 8.14 -0.25 15.84
N ALA A 191 7.81 1.05 15.94
CA ALA A 191 8.78 2.13 15.87
C ALA A 191 9.88 1.97 16.93
N LEU A 192 9.52 1.71 18.19
CA LEU A 192 10.47 1.45 19.27
C LEU A 192 11.40 0.26 18.99
N THR A 193 10.86 -0.81 18.38
CA THR A 193 11.64 -1.99 18.02
C THR A 193 12.63 -1.67 16.91
N SER A 194 12.20 -0.97 15.86
CA SER A 194 13.06 -0.51 14.77
C SER A 194 14.13 0.46 15.27
N ILE A 195 13.78 1.43 16.12
CA ILE A 195 14.74 2.38 16.72
C ILE A 195 15.87 1.63 17.42
N LYS A 196 15.54 0.70 18.33
CA LYS A 196 16.55 -0.08 19.06
C LYS A 196 17.46 -0.87 18.11
N ALA A 197 16.89 -1.51 17.09
CA ALA A 197 17.66 -2.27 16.12
C ALA A 197 18.60 -1.35 15.31
N MET A 198 18.11 -0.20 14.84
CA MET A 198 18.87 0.75 14.06
C MET A 198 19.97 1.44 14.88
N GLU A 199 19.69 1.91 16.09
CA GLU A 199 20.67 2.52 16.99
C GLU A 199 21.81 1.57 17.36
N SER A 200 21.56 0.26 17.41
CA SER A 200 22.59 -0.75 17.67
C SER A 200 23.62 -0.88 16.54
N SER A 201 23.28 -0.43 15.33
CA SER A 201 24.10 -0.58 14.12
C SER A 201 24.61 0.73 13.53
N LEU A 202 23.98 1.86 13.86
CA LEU A 202 24.34 3.18 13.35
C LEU A 202 25.41 3.88 14.20
N SER A 203 26.16 4.77 13.54
CA SER A 203 27.13 5.62 14.25
C SER A 203 26.43 6.66 15.13
N ALA A 204 27.09 7.10 16.20
CA ALA A 204 26.59 8.20 17.04
C ALA A 204 26.36 9.51 16.26
N ALA A 205 27.08 9.74 15.15
CA ALA A 205 26.85 10.89 14.28
C ALA A 205 25.54 10.74 13.48
N SER A 206 25.27 9.54 12.96
CA SER A 206 24.02 9.21 12.26
C SER A 206 22.81 9.30 13.18
N ILE A 207 22.93 8.77 14.41
CA ILE A 207 21.86 8.85 15.43
C ILE A 207 21.52 10.32 15.73
N ARG A 208 22.54 11.16 16.02
CA ARG A 208 22.32 12.61 16.25
C ARG A 208 21.69 13.31 15.06
N SER A 209 22.13 12.98 13.84
CA SER A 209 21.55 13.55 12.61
C SER A 209 20.08 13.14 12.43
N SER A 210 19.75 11.90 12.79
CA SER A 210 18.37 11.37 12.73
C SER A 210 17.46 12.11 13.72
N ALA A 211 17.93 12.36 14.94
CA ALA A 211 17.17 13.12 15.94
C ALA A 211 16.89 14.56 15.49
N ILE A 212 17.87 15.25 14.90
CA ILE A 212 17.69 16.61 14.34
C ILE A 212 16.65 16.58 13.23
N MET A 213 16.76 15.61 12.31
CA MET A 213 15.81 15.45 11.20
C MET A 213 14.40 15.11 11.71
N ALA A 214 14.26 14.32 12.77
CA ALA A 214 12.96 14.04 13.39
C ALA A 214 12.28 15.33 13.87
N SER A 215 13.03 16.25 14.49
CA SER A 215 12.50 17.56 14.87
C SER A 215 12.11 18.42 13.66
N ASP A 216 12.82 18.31 12.53
CA ASP A 216 12.40 18.94 11.26
C ASP A 216 11.08 18.34 10.75
N LEU A 217 10.93 17.01 10.83
CA LEU A 217 9.69 16.32 10.44
C LEU A 217 8.52 16.74 11.32
N GLN A 218 8.70 16.87 12.64
CA GLN A 218 7.66 17.37 13.54
C GLN A 218 7.18 18.79 13.17
N ARG A 219 8.09 19.66 12.72
CA ARG A 219 7.73 21.00 12.24
C ARG A 219 7.01 20.98 10.90
N ARG A 220 7.33 20.01 10.03
CA ARG A 220 6.72 19.87 8.71
C ARG A 220 5.36 19.19 8.76
N TRP A 221 5.27 18.05 9.43
CA TRP A 221 4.08 17.22 9.53
C TRP A 221 3.24 17.64 10.73
N THR A 222 2.54 18.75 10.56
CA THR A 222 1.77 19.40 11.64
C THR A 222 0.42 18.74 11.91
N LYS A 223 -0.07 17.89 11.00
CA LYS A 223 -1.34 17.18 11.21
C LYS A 223 -1.13 16.01 12.16
N PRO A 224 -2.03 15.79 13.13
CA PRO A 224 -1.93 14.65 14.03
C PRO A 224 -2.10 13.34 13.25
N LEU A 225 -1.44 12.28 13.72
CA LEU A 225 -1.51 10.99 13.06
C LEU A 225 -2.89 10.35 13.22
N ASN A 226 -3.39 9.81 12.11
CA ASN A 226 -4.64 9.06 12.04
C ASN A 226 -4.35 7.55 12.01
N TYR A 227 -4.82 6.84 13.04
CA TYR A 227 -4.63 5.40 13.22
C TYR A 227 -5.90 4.57 12.95
N GLU A 228 -7.03 5.19 12.59
CA GLU A 228 -8.33 4.51 12.48
C GLU A 228 -8.40 3.51 11.32
N LYS A 229 -7.57 3.70 10.29
CA LYS A 229 -7.43 2.79 9.16
C LYS A 229 -5.95 2.51 8.93
N LEU A 230 -5.41 1.50 9.61
CA LEU A 230 -4.18 0.87 9.14
C LEU A 230 -4.52 0.15 7.82
N PHE A 231 -4.38 0.88 6.72
CA PHE A 231 -4.61 0.36 5.39
C PHE A 231 -3.50 -0.63 5.12
N MET A 232 -3.90 -1.88 4.86
CA MET A 232 -3.00 -3.01 4.77
C MET A 232 -2.36 -3.25 6.12
N SER A 233 -3.15 -3.88 7.00
CA SER A 233 -2.54 -4.82 7.92
C SER A 233 -1.64 -5.70 7.06
N THR A 234 -0.33 -5.55 7.22
CA THR A 234 0.48 -6.75 7.34
C THR A 234 -0.37 -7.71 8.15
N LEU A 235 -0.83 -8.83 7.58
CA LEU A 235 -1.31 -9.93 8.43
C LEU A 235 -0.20 -10.19 9.47
N GLU A 236 -0.47 -10.90 10.56
CA GLU A 236 0.56 -11.11 11.61
C GLU A 236 1.90 -11.67 11.07
N ASP A 237 1.91 -12.18 9.83
CA ASP A 237 3.06 -12.66 9.06
C ASP A 237 3.75 -11.63 8.12
N GLY A 238 3.32 -10.37 8.05
CA GLY A 238 3.89 -9.35 7.16
C GLY A 238 3.25 -9.24 5.77
N THR A 239 2.23 -10.04 5.44
CA THR A 239 1.65 -10.03 4.07
C THR A 239 0.64 -8.89 3.85
N LEU A 240 0.70 -8.31 2.66
CA LEU A 240 -0.17 -7.20 2.22
C LEU A 240 -1.58 -7.72 1.90
N SER A 241 -2.61 -7.18 2.55
CA SER A 241 -4.01 -7.43 2.17
C SER A 241 -4.45 -6.50 1.02
N SER A 242 -5.31 -7.02 0.13
CA SER A 242 -5.89 -6.25 -0.98
C SER A 242 -6.87 -5.20 -0.45
N ALA A 243 -6.89 -4.04 -1.10
CA ALA A 243 -7.84 -2.98 -0.81
C ALA A 243 -9.28 -3.43 -1.08
N GLN A 244 -10.22 -3.01 -0.24
CA GLN A 244 -11.64 -3.27 -0.47
C GLN A 244 -12.28 -2.10 -1.23
N ALA A 245 -13.39 -2.38 -1.93
CA ALA A 245 -14.03 -1.35 -2.75
C ALA A 245 -14.64 -0.27 -1.84
N GLU A 246 -15.13 -0.68 -0.68
CA GLU A 246 -15.66 0.15 0.40
C GLU A 246 -14.60 1.12 0.96
N ASP A 247 -13.30 0.78 0.82
CA ASP A 247 -12.23 1.69 1.20
C ASP A 247 -12.14 2.89 0.25
N CYS A 248 -12.60 2.80 -0.99
CA CYS A 248 -12.54 3.90 -1.96
C CYS A 248 -13.50 5.06 -1.64
N ASP A 249 -14.51 4.81 -0.82
CA ASP A 249 -15.47 5.81 -0.39
C ASP A 249 -14.86 6.65 0.75
N ASP A 250 -14.09 7.68 0.37
CA ASP A 250 -13.49 8.65 1.28
C ASP A 250 -14.59 9.37 2.07
N GLN A 251 -14.87 8.92 3.28
CA GLN A 251 -15.71 9.66 4.24
C GLN A 251 -14.93 10.78 4.95
N GLU A 252 -13.60 10.78 4.88
CA GLU A 252 -12.73 11.70 5.64
C GLU A 252 -12.68 13.13 5.07
N ASN A 253 -13.10 13.35 3.82
CA ASN A 253 -13.14 14.68 3.17
C ASN A 253 -14.52 15.37 3.25
N ARG A 254 -15.42 14.90 4.12
CA ARG A 254 -16.75 15.49 4.32
C ARG A 254 -16.82 16.53 5.44
N HIS A 255 -15.74 17.21 5.83
CA HIS A 255 -15.82 18.34 6.77
C HIS A 255 -14.79 19.42 6.46
#